data_AF-A0A8T3XR84-F1
#
_entry.id   AF-A0A8T3XR84-F1
#
_cell.length_a   1.000
_cell.length_b   1.000
_cell.length_c   1.000
_cell.angle_alpha   90.00
_cell.angle_beta   90.00
_cell.angle_gamma   90.00
#
_symmetry.space_group_name_H-M   'P 1'
#
loop_
_entity.id
_entity.type
_entity.pdbx_description
1 polymer ?
#
loop_
_entity_poly.entity_id
_entity_poly.type
_entity_poly.pdbx_seq_one_letter_code
_entity_poly.pdbx_strand_id
1 'polypeptide(L)'
;PATSIAVETEKPVETETPAKKFFEKENRITESSIPITVNEKTINDQTVQPRSIDGSLLTTKRGDEANVNIQVTTASGTCVIGPDTSCLVSESTRAPGTIYKIVEVDGVSYKVRYSGPDARLEKFTIIPESSDAKIPDSSWNVEILKSDEPSRFYYKVAYLPTA
;
A
#
# COMPACT_ATOMS: atom_id res chain seq x y z
N PRO A 1 7.94 -4.39 17.49
CA PRO A 1 7.77 -3.27 16.53
C PRO A 1 6.94 -2.15 17.17
N ALA A 2 7.39 -0.90 17.06
CA ALA A 2 6.73 0.25 17.68
C ALA A 2 5.94 1.02 16.60
N THR A 3 4.63 0.81 16.56
CA THR A 3 3.73 1.52 15.65
C THR A 3 3.70 3.00 16.00
N SER A 4 4.10 3.83 15.04
CA SER A 4 4.11 5.29 15.19
C SER A 4 2.98 5.91 14.40
N ILE A 5 2.07 6.59 15.10
CA ILE A 5 1.01 7.40 14.49
C ILE A 5 1.52 8.84 14.40
N ALA A 6 1.61 9.38 13.19
CA ALA A 6 2.03 10.75 12.95
C ALA A 6 0.89 11.57 12.32
N VAL A 7 0.61 12.73 12.91
CA VAL A 7 -0.28 13.74 12.33
C VAL A 7 0.60 14.73 11.57
N GLU A 8 0.45 14.78 10.25
CA GLU A 8 1.28 15.63 9.39
C GLU A 8 0.38 16.63 8.65
N THR A 9 0.60 17.93 8.91
CA THR A 9 -0.10 19.04 8.27
C THR A 9 0.75 19.56 7.12
N GLU A 10 0.49 19.11 5.88
CA GLU A 10 1.13 19.70 4.69
C GLU A 10 0.50 21.06 4.31
N LYS A 11 1.34 22.01 3.88
CA LYS A 11 0.95 23.35 3.40
C LYS A 11 0.20 23.26 2.05
N PRO A 12 -0.88 24.04 1.83
CA PRO A 12 -1.73 23.89 0.64
C PRO A 12 -1.24 24.71 -0.57
N VAL A 13 -1.41 24.13 -1.76
CA VAL A 13 -1.65 24.85 -3.02
C VAL A 13 -3.14 24.71 -3.33
N GLU A 14 -3.82 25.86 -3.26
CA GLU A 14 -5.21 26.24 -3.58
C GLU A 14 -6.35 25.20 -3.77
N THR A 15 -7.39 25.42 -2.94
CA THR A 15 -8.82 25.16 -3.13
C THR A 15 -9.38 23.75 -2.88
N GLU A 16 -9.12 23.23 -1.69
CA GLU A 16 -10.03 22.43 -0.88
C GLU A 16 -9.46 22.49 0.54
N THR A 17 -10.27 22.75 1.56
CA THR A 17 -9.77 22.67 2.95
C THR A 17 -9.10 21.31 3.11
N PRO A 18 -7.79 21.22 3.41
CA PRO A 18 -7.10 19.93 3.41
C PRO A 18 -7.77 19.07 4.47
N ALA A 19 -8.56 18.08 4.02
CA ALA A 19 -9.22 17.14 4.90
C ALA A 19 -8.13 16.54 5.80
N LYS A 20 -8.31 16.66 7.12
CA LYS A 20 -7.33 16.18 8.10
C LYS A 20 -7.02 14.72 7.82
N LYS A 21 -5.77 14.42 7.44
CA LYS A 21 -5.31 13.04 7.16
C LYS A 21 -4.51 12.51 8.34
N PHE A 22 -4.68 11.23 8.64
CA PHE A 22 -3.91 10.53 9.66
C PHE A 22 -3.08 9.45 9.00
N PHE A 23 -1.89 9.18 9.53
CA PHE A 23 -0.99 8.18 8.95
C PHE A 23 -0.50 7.20 10.02
N GLU A 24 -0.69 5.93 9.73
CA GLU A 24 -0.03 4.83 10.43
C GLU A 24 1.15 4.39 9.57
N LYS A 25 2.37 4.51 10.11
CA LYS A 25 3.61 4.23 9.37
C LYS A 25 4.39 3.18 10.15
N GLU A 26 4.84 2.15 9.45
CA GLU A 26 5.82 1.19 9.95
C GLU A 26 7.05 1.21 9.05
N ASN A 27 8.22 1.21 9.67
CA ASN A 27 9.48 1.45 8.98
C ASN A 27 10.48 0.34 9.29
N ARG A 28 11.37 0.07 8.33
CA ARG A 28 12.53 -0.83 8.49
C ARG A 28 12.12 -2.27 8.84
N ILE A 29 11.07 -2.77 8.19
CA ILE A 29 10.63 -4.15 8.33
C ILE A 29 11.58 -5.03 7.54
N THR A 30 12.09 -6.08 8.19
CA THR A 30 13.07 -7.03 7.62
C THR A 30 12.47 -8.41 7.36
N GLU A 31 11.39 -8.70 8.05
CA GLU A 31 10.52 -9.87 7.92
C GLU A 31 10.04 -10.01 6.48
N SER A 32 9.85 -11.24 6.05
CA SER A 32 9.34 -11.52 4.69
C SER A 32 7.82 -11.58 4.63
N SER A 33 7.11 -11.74 5.75
CA SER A 33 5.63 -11.71 5.78
C SER A 33 5.18 -10.61 6.75
N ILE A 34 4.43 -9.65 6.22
CA ILE A 34 4.01 -8.45 6.92
C ILE A 34 2.47 -8.35 6.83
N PRO A 35 1.74 -8.73 7.89
CA PRO A 35 0.30 -8.51 7.95
C PRO A 35 0.01 -7.01 8.14
N ILE A 36 -0.85 -6.46 7.30
CA ILE A 36 -1.39 -5.10 7.40
C ILE A 36 -2.89 -5.21 7.62
N THR A 37 -3.33 -4.95 8.85
CA THR A 37 -4.75 -4.86 9.17
C THR A 37 -5.19 -3.41 9.09
N VAL A 38 -6.21 -3.15 8.28
CA VAL A 38 -6.85 -1.84 8.16
C VAL A 38 -8.26 -1.95 8.71
N ASN A 39 -8.61 -1.03 9.61
CA ASN A 39 -9.92 -1.01 10.24
C ASN A 39 -10.29 0.42 10.62
N GLU A 40 -11.57 0.69 10.83
CA GLU A 40 -12.02 1.91 11.47
C GLU A 40 -11.37 2.10 12.86
N LYS A 41 -10.92 3.32 13.16
CA LYS A 41 -10.26 3.67 14.42
C LYS A 41 -10.75 5.01 14.94
N THR A 42 -10.58 5.26 16.23
CA THR A 42 -10.76 6.59 16.83
C THR A 42 -9.39 7.19 17.11
N ILE A 43 -9.09 8.35 16.50
CA ILE A 43 -7.85 9.10 16.72
C ILE A 43 -8.21 10.53 17.12
N ASN A 44 -7.80 10.97 18.32
CA ASN A 44 -8.11 12.30 18.86
C ASN A 44 -9.62 12.62 18.83
N ASP A 45 -10.44 11.69 19.35
CA ASP A 45 -11.91 11.76 19.38
C ASP A 45 -12.60 11.86 18.01
N GLN A 46 -11.87 11.58 16.93
CA GLN A 46 -12.42 11.50 15.57
C GLN A 46 -12.40 10.06 15.10
N THR A 47 -13.54 9.57 14.64
CA THR A 47 -13.62 8.29 13.91
C THR A 47 -13.00 8.48 12.53
N VAL A 48 -12.07 7.59 12.18
CA VAL A 48 -11.32 7.63 10.92
C VAL A 48 -11.36 6.26 10.27
N GLN A 49 -11.42 6.24 8.93
CA GLN A 49 -11.42 5.03 8.12
C GLN A 49 -10.26 5.02 7.13
N PRO A 50 -9.72 3.83 6.78
CA PRO A 50 -8.58 3.73 5.89
C PRO A 50 -8.92 4.19 4.47
N ARG A 51 -7.98 4.86 3.82
CA ARG A 51 -8.15 5.45 2.48
C ARG A 51 -7.11 4.97 1.48
N SER A 52 -5.89 4.67 1.93
CA SER A 52 -4.84 4.10 1.07
C SER A 52 -3.95 3.14 1.86
N ILE A 53 -3.44 2.13 1.17
CA ILE A 53 -2.33 1.29 1.62
C ILE A 53 -1.17 1.54 0.65
N ASP A 54 -0.09 2.10 1.16
CA ASP A 54 1.12 2.40 0.41
C ASP A 54 2.27 1.54 0.90
N GLY A 55 3.00 0.90 -0.02
CA GLY A 55 4.18 0.10 0.30
C GLY A 55 5.39 0.51 -0.52
N SER A 56 6.58 0.33 0.05
CA SER A 56 7.85 0.57 -0.63
C SER A 56 8.90 -0.42 -0.16
N LEU A 57 9.45 -1.18 -1.09
CA LEU A 57 10.55 -2.11 -0.90
C LEU A 57 11.81 -1.50 -1.50
N LEU A 58 12.86 -1.37 -0.68
CA LEU A 58 14.19 -0.99 -1.14
C LEU A 58 15.09 -2.21 -1.17
N THR A 59 15.53 -2.58 -2.36
CA THR A 59 16.58 -3.58 -2.55
C THR A 59 17.93 -2.92 -2.29
N THR A 60 18.61 -3.37 -1.23
CA THR A 60 19.79 -2.65 -0.72
C THR A 60 21.05 -2.91 -1.55
N LYS A 61 21.19 -4.12 -2.09
CA LYS A 61 22.30 -4.52 -2.94
C LYS A 61 21.93 -4.31 -4.41
N ARG A 62 22.77 -3.56 -5.12
CA ARG A 62 22.60 -3.30 -6.56
C ARG A 62 22.85 -4.59 -7.34
N GLY A 63 21.98 -4.89 -8.30
CA GLY A 63 22.02 -6.10 -9.12
C GLY A 63 21.15 -7.24 -8.59
N ASP A 64 20.62 -7.13 -7.37
CA ASP A 64 19.75 -8.15 -6.77
C ASP A 64 18.26 -7.82 -6.98
N GLU A 65 17.91 -6.75 -7.72
CA GLU A 65 16.54 -6.28 -7.85
C GLU A 65 15.58 -7.37 -8.36
N ALA A 66 16.02 -8.23 -9.28
CA ALA A 66 15.20 -9.31 -9.82
C ALA A 66 14.92 -10.46 -8.83
N ASN A 67 15.64 -10.51 -7.71
CA ASN A 67 15.53 -11.58 -6.71
C ASN A 67 14.74 -11.14 -5.48
N VAL A 68 14.27 -9.90 -5.43
CA VAL A 68 13.54 -9.33 -4.30
C VAL A 68 12.33 -8.57 -4.80
N ASN A 69 11.14 -9.17 -4.66
CA ASN A 69 9.89 -8.61 -5.18
C ASN A 69 8.79 -8.56 -4.12
N ILE A 70 7.82 -7.66 -4.30
CA ILE A 70 6.63 -7.57 -3.45
C ILE A 70 5.54 -8.51 -3.98
N GLN A 71 4.88 -9.22 -3.07
CA GLN A 71 3.59 -9.86 -3.30
C GLN A 71 2.57 -9.32 -2.28
N VAL A 72 1.38 -8.95 -2.73
CA VAL A 72 0.28 -8.45 -1.88
C VAL A 72 -0.93 -9.33 -2.07
N THR A 73 -1.39 -9.95 -0.98
CA THR A 73 -2.57 -10.82 -0.96
C THR A 73 -3.62 -10.32 0.03
N THR A 74 -4.89 -10.63 -0.24
CA THR A 74 -5.97 -10.44 0.74
C THR A 74 -6.12 -11.63 1.67
N ALA A 75 -6.93 -11.47 2.71
CA ALA A 75 -7.30 -12.56 3.62
C ALA A 75 -8.01 -13.73 2.91
N SER A 76 -8.68 -13.49 1.78
CA SER A 76 -9.28 -14.55 0.94
C SER A 76 -8.26 -15.32 0.10
N GLY A 77 -6.98 -14.92 0.14
CA GLY A 77 -5.89 -15.54 -0.64
C GLY A 77 -5.75 -14.99 -2.06
N THR A 78 -6.52 -13.96 -2.43
CA THR A 78 -6.43 -13.34 -3.76
C THR A 78 -5.10 -12.60 -3.91
N CYS A 79 -4.28 -12.97 -4.91
CA CYS A 79 -3.07 -12.20 -5.23
C CYS A 79 -3.42 -10.93 -6.01
N VAL A 80 -3.21 -9.78 -5.40
CA VAL A 80 -3.52 -8.47 -6.01
C VAL A 80 -2.32 -7.91 -6.76
N ILE A 81 -1.13 -7.98 -6.17
CA ILE A 81 0.13 -7.50 -6.76
C ILE A 81 1.17 -8.61 -6.58
N GLY A 82 1.97 -8.90 -7.59
CA GLY A 82 3.09 -9.83 -7.47
C GLY A 82 3.70 -10.18 -8.82
N PRO A 83 4.95 -10.67 -8.87
CA PRO A 83 5.62 -10.98 -10.14
C PRO A 83 4.97 -12.15 -10.90
N ASP A 84 4.18 -12.99 -10.21
CA ASP A 84 3.49 -14.10 -10.84
C ASP A 84 2.31 -13.60 -11.71
N THR A 85 2.17 -14.18 -12.90
CA THR A 85 1.08 -13.84 -13.85
C THR A 85 -0.33 -14.14 -13.34
N SER A 86 -0.46 -14.93 -12.27
CA SER A 86 -1.73 -15.22 -11.59
C SER A 86 -2.21 -14.05 -10.73
N CYS A 87 -1.34 -13.09 -10.41
CA CYS A 87 -1.72 -11.88 -9.67
C CYS A 87 -2.48 -10.89 -10.56
N LEU A 88 -3.45 -10.18 -9.97
CA LEU A 88 -4.27 -9.22 -10.71
C LEU A 88 -3.44 -8.09 -11.33
N VAL A 89 -2.31 -7.73 -10.71
CA VAL A 89 -1.35 -6.73 -11.21
C VAL A 89 0.07 -7.31 -11.10
N SER A 90 0.59 -7.83 -12.22
CA SER A 90 1.94 -8.39 -12.25
C SER A 90 3.03 -7.45 -12.80
N GLU A 91 2.63 -6.46 -13.58
CA GLU A 91 3.52 -5.54 -14.26
C GLU A 91 3.35 -4.10 -13.79
N SER A 92 4.27 -3.23 -14.21
CA SER A 92 4.13 -1.79 -13.99
C SER A 92 2.78 -1.28 -14.50
N THR A 93 2.04 -0.57 -13.66
CA THR A 93 0.77 0.05 -14.06
C THR A 93 0.98 1.38 -14.76
N ARG A 94 2.23 1.83 -14.89
CA ARG A 94 2.57 3.10 -15.55
C ARG A 94 2.46 2.96 -17.06
N ALA A 95 1.39 3.50 -17.63
CA ALA A 95 1.16 3.58 -19.06
C ALA A 95 0.89 5.02 -19.51
N PRO A 96 0.93 5.34 -20.82
CA PRO A 96 0.42 6.61 -21.31
C PRO A 96 -1.06 6.80 -20.92
N GLY A 97 -1.39 7.93 -20.31
CA GLY A 97 -2.77 8.30 -19.95
C GLY A 97 -3.27 7.79 -18.59
N THR A 98 -2.70 6.71 -18.02
CA THR A 98 -3.02 6.27 -16.66
C THR A 98 -1.82 5.63 -15.96
N ILE A 99 -1.78 5.80 -14.64
CA ILE A 99 -0.80 5.15 -13.76
C ILE A 99 -1.43 4.10 -12.85
N TYR A 100 -2.75 3.89 -12.99
CA TYR A 100 -3.52 2.95 -12.18
C TYR A 100 -4.12 1.87 -13.07
N LYS A 101 -4.14 0.64 -12.54
CA LYS A 101 -4.97 -0.46 -13.01
C LYS A 101 -6.14 -0.63 -12.04
N ILE A 102 -7.35 -0.80 -12.55
CA ILE A 102 -8.53 -1.08 -11.73
C ILE A 102 -8.66 -2.59 -11.58
N VAL A 103 -8.86 -3.06 -10.36
CA VAL A 103 -9.03 -4.48 -10.02
C VAL A 103 -10.20 -4.62 -9.04
N GLU A 104 -10.95 -5.70 -9.15
CA GLU A 104 -12.03 -6.04 -8.23
C GLU A 104 -11.54 -7.14 -7.28
N VAL A 105 -11.69 -6.90 -5.97
CA VAL A 105 -11.24 -7.83 -4.93
C VAL A 105 -12.30 -7.88 -3.83
N ASP A 106 -12.79 -9.08 -3.51
CA ASP A 106 -13.81 -9.32 -2.49
C ASP A 106 -15.06 -8.41 -2.65
N GLY A 107 -15.45 -8.13 -3.90
CA GLY A 107 -16.62 -7.27 -4.24
C GLY A 107 -16.36 -5.76 -4.18
N VAL A 108 -15.10 -5.33 -3.99
CA VAL A 108 -14.69 -3.93 -3.94
C VAL A 108 -13.73 -3.62 -5.08
N SER A 109 -14.00 -2.55 -5.82
CA SER A 109 -13.10 -2.07 -6.89
C SER A 109 -12.03 -1.13 -6.33
N TYR A 110 -10.77 -1.45 -6.63
CA TYR A 110 -9.59 -0.69 -6.23
C TYR A 110 -8.82 -0.18 -7.45
N LYS A 111 -8.29 1.03 -7.35
CA LYS A 111 -7.21 1.53 -8.22
C LYS A 111 -5.88 1.15 -7.59
N VAL A 112 -5.11 0.34 -8.32
CA VAL A 112 -3.77 -0.11 -7.94
C VAL A 112 -2.75 0.62 -8.80
N ARG A 113 -1.79 1.27 -8.15
CA ARG A 113 -0.56 1.76 -8.79
C ARG A 113 0.57 0.86 -8.33
N TYR A 114 1.32 0.30 -9.27
CA TYR A 114 2.46 -0.56 -8.98
C TYR A 114 3.62 -0.21 -9.91
N SER A 115 4.84 -0.17 -9.37
CA SER A 115 6.04 0.13 -10.16
C SER A 115 6.40 -0.96 -11.16
N GLY A 116 5.92 -2.19 -10.93
CA GLY A 116 6.43 -3.39 -11.57
C GLY A 116 7.55 -4.02 -10.73
N PRO A 117 7.82 -5.32 -10.96
CA PRO A 117 8.91 -6.04 -10.31
C PRO A 117 10.28 -5.49 -10.74
N ASP A 118 11.33 -5.98 -10.09
CA ASP A 118 12.74 -5.71 -10.41
C ASP A 118 13.14 -4.21 -10.30
N ALA A 119 12.26 -3.40 -9.71
CA ALA A 119 12.53 -2.00 -9.45
C ALA A 119 13.39 -1.89 -8.19
N ARG A 120 14.51 -1.16 -8.28
CA ARG A 120 15.37 -0.89 -7.10
C ARG A 120 14.60 -0.31 -5.91
N LEU A 121 13.61 0.51 -6.22
CA LEU A 121 12.63 0.98 -5.26
C LEU A 121 11.25 0.60 -5.78
N GLU A 122 10.84 -0.60 -5.46
CA GLU A 122 9.55 -1.16 -5.83
C GLU A 122 8.46 -0.59 -4.92
N LYS A 123 7.36 -0.13 -5.52
CA LYS A 123 6.31 0.62 -4.82
C LYS A 123 4.94 0.20 -5.27
N PHE A 124 4.01 0.22 -4.33
CA PHE A 124 2.59 0.15 -4.64
C PHE A 124 1.77 1.18 -3.85
N THR A 125 0.60 1.49 -4.41
CA THR A 125 -0.48 2.21 -3.76
C THR A 125 -1.79 1.52 -4.12
N ILE A 126 -2.58 1.17 -3.11
CA ILE A 126 -3.93 0.62 -3.25
C ILE A 126 -4.91 1.65 -2.67
N ILE A 127 -5.87 2.07 -3.48
CA ILE A 127 -6.94 2.99 -3.09
C ILE A 127 -8.28 2.51 -3.64
N PRO A 128 -9.42 2.82 -2.99
CA PRO A 128 -10.73 2.61 -3.59
C PRO A 128 -10.84 3.31 -4.95
N GLU A 129 -11.58 2.70 -5.89
CA GLU A 129 -11.79 3.28 -7.22
C GLU A 129 -12.50 4.65 -7.14
N SER A 130 -13.55 4.73 -6.31
CA SER A 130 -14.26 5.96 -5.99
C SER A 130 -13.42 6.88 -5.10
N SER A 131 -13.45 8.18 -5.39
CA SER A 131 -12.70 9.20 -4.64
C SER A 131 -13.13 9.27 -3.16
N ASP A 132 -14.43 9.10 -2.92
CA ASP A 132 -15.06 9.31 -1.61
C ASP A 132 -15.11 8.03 -0.77
N ALA A 133 -14.95 6.88 -1.43
CA ALA A 133 -14.92 5.59 -0.77
C ALA A 133 -13.72 5.44 0.19
N LYS A 134 -13.90 4.54 1.15
CA LYS A 134 -12.89 4.10 2.11
C LYS A 134 -12.62 2.62 1.90
N ILE A 135 -11.48 2.15 2.38
CA ILE A 135 -11.14 0.73 2.36
C ILE A 135 -11.91 0.08 3.53
N PRO A 136 -12.75 -0.94 3.28
CA PRO A 136 -13.43 -1.66 4.36
C PRO A 136 -12.43 -2.36 5.29
N ASP A 137 -12.90 -2.66 6.50
CA ASP A 137 -12.15 -3.43 7.48
C ASP A 137 -11.69 -4.76 6.87
N SER A 138 -10.37 -4.95 6.81
CA SER A 138 -9.76 -6.07 6.10
C SER A 138 -8.31 -6.30 6.54
N SER A 139 -7.85 -7.53 6.30
CA SER A 139 -6.44 -7.91 6.49
C SER A 139 -5.79 -8.18 5.13
N TRP A 140 -4.64 -7.56 4.94
CA TRP A 140 -3.78 -7.70 3.78
C TRP A 140 -2.47 -8.32 4.25
N ASN A 141 -1.83 -9.12 3.42
CA ASN A 141 -0.49 -9.62 3.68
C ASN A 141 0.43 -9.11 2.58
N VAL A 142 1.52 -8.46 3.00
CA VAL A 142 2.64 -8.16 2.10
C VAL A 142 3.71 -9.20 2.34
N GLU A 143 4.05 -9.93 1.30
CA GLU A 143 5.14 -10.87 1.29
C GLU A 143 6.30 -10.29 0.47
N ILE A 144 7.51 -10.34 1.03
CA ILE A 144 8.74 -10.02 0.32
C ILE A 144 9.33 -11.33 -0.18
N LEU A 145 9.16 -11.56 -1.48
CA LEU A 145 9.69 -12.72 -2.17
C LEU A 145 11.18 -12.54 -2.35
N LYS A 146 11.97 -13.21 -1.50
CA LYS A 146 13.44 -13.19 -1.47
C LYS A 146 13.95 -14.50 -0.90
N SER A 147 15.19 -14.85 -1.20
CA SER A 147 15.86 -15.98 -0.55
C SER A 147 16.57 -15.47 0.71
N ASP A 148 17.64 -14.70 0.53
CA ASP A 148 18.47 -14.16 1.62
C ASP A 148 18.90 -12.71 1.38
N GLU A 149 18.40 -12.11 0.30
CA GLU A 149 18.80 -10.77 -0.13
C GLU A 149 18.37 -9.71 0.89
N PRO A 150 19.29 -8.83 1.32
CA PRO A 150 18.97 -7.79 2.28
C PRO A 150 18.03 -6.76 1.64
N SER A 151 16.84 -6.63 2.22
CA SER A 151 15.82 -5.68 1.78
C SER A 151 15.23 -4.91 2.97
N ARG A 152 14.63 -3.76 2.68
CA ARG A 152 13.94 -2.95 3.69
C ARG A 152 12.57 -2.59 3.18
N PHE A 153 11.55 -3.05 3.89
CA PHE A 153 10.17 -2.72 3.59
C PHE A 153 9.65 -1.62 4.51
N TYR A 154 8.80 -0.77 3.94
CA TYR A 154 8.13 0.34 4.59
C TYR A 154 6.68 0.35 4.10
N TYR A 155 5.74 0.55 5.01
CA TYR A 155 4.36 0.79 4.62
C TYR A 155 3.75 1.97 5.37
N LYS A 156 2.72 2.53 4.75
CA LYS A 156 1.91 3.60 5.30
C LYS A 156 0.44 3.33 4.98
N VAL A 157 -0.41 3.43 5.99
CA VAL A 157 -1.86 3.47 5.80
C VAL A 157 -2.32 4.90 6.07
N ALA A 158 -3.00 5.50 5.10
CA ALA A 158 -3.63 6.81 5.28
C ALA A 158 -5.07 6.62 5.71
N TYR A 159 -5.51 7.40 6.70
CA TYR A 159 -6.88 7.43 7.19
C TYR A 159 -7.48 8.81 7.02
N LEU A 160 -8.80 8.84 6.82
CA LEU A 160 -9.60 10.05 6.71
C LEU A 160 -10.76 9.98 7.72
N PRO A 161 -11.18 11.11 8.30
CA PRO A 161 -12.38 11.19 9.12
C PRO A 161 -13.60 10.62 8.40
N THR A 162 -14.41 9.88 9.14
CA THR A 162 -15.80 9.61 8.78
C THR A 162 -16.58 10.88 9.11
N ALA A 163 -17.13 11.56 8.09
CA ALA A 163 -17.95 12.75 8.30
C ALA A 163 -19.27 12.40 9.02
#